data_AF-A0A6G3TSQ7-F1
#
_entry.id   AF-A0A6G3TSQ7-F1
#
_cell.length_a   1.000
_cell.length_b   1.000
_cell.length_c   1.000
_cell.angle_alpha   90.00
_cell.angle_beta   90.00
_cell.angle_gamma   90.00
#
_symmetry.space_group_name_H-M   'P 1'
#
loop_
_entity.id
_entity.type
_entity.pdbx_description
1 polymer ?
#
loop_
_entity_poly.entity_id
_entity_poly.type
_entity_poly.pdbx_seq_one_letter_code
_entity_poly.pdbx_strand_id
1 'polypeptide(L)'
;MNNALTAAAAGFGTGLSLIVAIGAQNAFVLRQGVRRDAVLAVVGICALSDAVLIALGVGGVGAVVVAWPGALTAVGWIGGAFLLCYGAL
;
A
#
# COMPACT_ATOMS: atom_id res chain seq x y z
N MET A 1 -8.40 -15.38 -25.63
CA MET A 1 -6.95 -15.12 -25.46
C MET A 1 -6.63 -13.67 -25.04
N ASN A 2 -7.56 -12.72 -25.14
CA ASN A 2 -7.33 -11.33 -24.69
C ASN A 2 -7.47 -11.14 -23.17
N ASN A 3 -8.32 -11.92 -22.47
CA ASN A 3 -8.55 -11.74 -21.03
C ASN A 3 -7.34 -12.05 -20.14
N ALA A 4 -6.49 -13.00 -20.54
CA ALA A 4 -5.29 -13.33 -19.79
C ALA A 4 -4.24 -12.22 -19.90
N LEU A 5 -4.11 -11.62 -21.10
CA LEU A 5 -3.20 -10.49 -21.32
C LEU A 5 -3.68 -9.24 -20.57
N THR A 6 -4.99 -8.97 -20.55
CA THR A 6 -5.54 -7.83 -19.79
C THR A 6 -5.45 -8.03 -18.28
N ALA A 7 -5.68 -9.25 -17.78
CA ALA A 7 -5.49 -9.57 -16.37
C ALA A 7 -4.00 -9.49 -15.95
N ALA A 8 -3.10 -10.00 -16.79
CA ALA A 8 -1.66 -9.89 -16.55
C ALA A 8 -1.19 -8.42 -16.60
N ALA A 9 -1.67 -7.64 -17.56
CA ALA A 9 -1.35 -6.21 -17.67
C ALA A 9 -1.92 -5.39 -16.50
N ALA A 10 -3.14 -5.69 -16.04
CA ALA A 10 -3.72 -5.05 -14.86
C ALA A 10 -2.97 -5.43 -13.58
N GLY A 11 -2.61 -6.71 -13.42
CA GLY A 11 -1.78 -7.19 -12.31
C GLY A 11 -0.39 -6.57 -12.29
N PHE A 12 0.27 -6.48 -13.46
CA PHE A 12 1.56 -5.80 -13.59
C PHE A 12 1.45 -4.30 -13.38
N GLY A 13 0.41 -3.65 -13.92
CA GLY A 13 0.19 -2.21 -13.76
C GLY A 13 -0.07 -1.81 -12.31
N THR A 14 -0.88 -2.60 -11.60
CA THR A 14 -1.11 -2.41 -10.15
C THR A 14 0.13 -2.73 -9.31
N GLY A 15 0.87 -3.80 -9.64
CA GLY A 15 2.14 -4.10 -8.98
C GLY A 15 3.18 -2.99 -9.19
N LEU A 16 3.29 -2.46 -10.41
CA LEU A 16 4.17 -1.34 -10.73
C LEU A 16 3.72 -0.05 -10.02
N SER A 17 2.42 0.25 -9.93
CA SER A 17 1.98 1.47 -9.23
C SER A 17 2.29 1.42 -7.72
N LEU A 18 2.24 0.25 -7.11
CA LEU A 18 2.58 0.03 -5.69
C LEU A 18 4.09 0.09 -5.41
N ILE A 19 4.95 -0.20 -6.39
CA ILE A 19 6.41 -0.20 -6.24
C ILE A 19 7.06 1.12 -6.70
N VAL A 20 6.54 1.74 -7.77
CA VAL A 20 7.08 2.98 -8.35
C VAL A 20 6.92 4.17 -7.39
N ALA A 21 5.82 4.21 -6.64
CA ALA A 21 5.72 5.11 -5.51
C ALA A 21 6.57 4.55 -4.36
N ILE A 22 7.86 4.87 -4.32
CA ILE A 22 8.68 4.56 -3.14
C ILE A 22 8.04 5.29 -1.96
N GLY A 23 7.31 4.53 -1.14
CA GLY A 23 6.64 5.05 0.04
C GLY A 23 7.65 5.63 1.03
N ALA A 24 7.20 6.55 1.87
CA ALA A 24 8.04 7.19 2.88
C ALA A 24 8.78 6.18 3.78
N GLN A 25 8.16 5.03 4.07
CA GLN A 25 8.75 3.96 4.87
C GLN A 25 9.93 3.27 4.16
N ASN A 26 9.76 2.90 2.89
CA ASN A 26 10.83 2.29 2.08
C ASN A 26 11.98 3.28 1.83
N ALA A 27 11.67 4.56 1.58
CA ALA A 27 12.68 5.62 1.44
C ALA A 27 13.46 5.85 2.75
N PHE A 28 12.79 5.82 3.89
CA PHE A 28 13.42 5.96 5.20
C PHE A 28 14.34 4.78 5.54
N VAL A 29 13.89 3.55 5.27
CA VAL A 29 14.72 2.33 5.41
C VAL A 29 15.95 2.41 4.52
N LEU A 30 15.81 2.84 3.26
CA LEU A 30 16.93 3.07 2.34
C LEU A 30 17.91 4.13 2.87
N ARG A 31 17.38 5.24 3.41
CA ARG A 31 18.20 6.34 3.95
C ARG A 31 18.98 5.92 5.21
N GLN A 32 18.39 5.09 6.06
CA GLN A 32 19.07 4.46 7.19
C GLN A 32 20.06 3.39 6.73
N GLY A 33 19.71 2.61 5.70
CA GLY A 33 20.59 1.64 5.05
C GLY A 33 21.88 2.26 4.51
N VAL A 34 21.78 3.42 3.87
CA VAL A 34 22.93 4.20 3.36
C VAL A 34 23.77 4.78 4.51
N ARG A 35 23.14 5.20 5.61
CA ARG A 35 23.84 5.70 6.82
C ARG A 35 24.46 4.58 7.67
N ARG A 36 24.11 3.31 7.42
CA ARG A 36 24.54 2.11 8.17
C ARG A 36 24.26 2.15 9.68
N ASP A 37 23.41 3.05 10.13
CA ASP A 37 22.96 3.13 11.52
C ASP A 37 21.66 2.35 11.71
N ALA A 38 21.64 1.45 12.70
CA ALA A 38 20.45 0.77 13.22
C ALA A 38 19.48 0.15 12.18
N VAL A 39 19.97 -0.24 11.00
CA VAL A 39 19.15 -0.73 9.87
C VAL A 39 18.25 -1.91 10.27
N LEU A 40 18.80 -2.88 11.00
CA LEU A 40 18.07 -4.05 11.48
C LEU A 40 16.89 -3.70 12.40
N ALA A 41 17.06 -2.70 13.27
CA ALA A 41 16.00 -2.26 14.18
C ALA A 41 14.89 -1.55 13.39
N VAL A 42 15.25 -0.68 12.45
CA VAL A 42 14.28 0.05 11.62
C VAL A 42 13.49 -0.92 10.73
N VAL A 43 14.17 -1.85 10.08
CA VAL A 43 13.53 -2.89 9.26
C VAL A 43 12.62 -3.77 10.12
N GLY A 44 13.07 -4.17 11.31
CA GLY A 44 12.26 -4.97 12.24
C GLY A 44 10.96 -4.27 12.63
N ILE A 45 11.02 -3.00 13.01
CA ILE A 45 9.83 -2.21 13.37
C ILE A 45 8.90 -2.00 12.17
N CYS A 46 9.44 -1.71 10.99
CA CYS A 46 8.64 -1.55 9.77
C CYS A 46 7.94 -2.85 9.39
N ALA A 47 8.67 -3.98 9.36
CA ALA A 47 8.11 -5.28 9.02
C ALA A 47 7.03 -5.73 10.02
N LEU A 48 7.23 -5.48 11.32
CA LEU A 48 6.21 -5.75 12.34
C LEU A 48 4.97 -4.89 12.13
N SER A 49 5.16 -3.61 11.83
CA SER A 49 4.06 -2.68 11.60
C SER A 49 3.25 -3.10 10.37
N ASP A 50 3.91 -3.47 9.27
CA ASP A 50 3.26 -3.97 8.06
C ASP A 50 2.50 -5.26 8.33
N ALA A 51 3.11 -6.21 9.06
CA ALA A 51 2.44 -7.46 9.41
C ALA A 51 1.17 -7.22 10.25
N VAL A 52 1.24 -6.32 11.23
CA VAL A 52 0.09 -5.94 12.07
C VAL A 52 -0.98 -5.23 11.25
N LEU A 53 -0.61 -4.28 10.40
CA LEU A 53 -1.55 -3.54 9.55
C LEU A 53 -2.21 -4.45 8.50
N ILE A 54 -1.47 -5.39 7.90
CA ILE A 54 -2.03 -6.40 6.99
C ILE A 54 -3.00 -7.31 7.74
N ALA A 55 -2.62 -7.81 8.92
CA ALA A 55 -3.49 -8.68 9.72
C ALA A 55 -4.79 -7.98 10.12
N LEU A 56 -4.70 -6.73 10.59
CA LEU A 56 -5.86 -5.90 10.92
C LEU A 56 -6.68 -5.54 9.67
N GLY A 57 -6.02 -5.28 8.54
CA GLY A 57 -6.67 -4.99 7.27
C GLY A 57 -7.48 -6.19 6.78
N VAL A 58 -6.84 -7.34 6.62
CA VAL A 58 -7.49 -8.57 6.11
C VAL A 58 -8.56 -9.08 7.08
N GLY A 59 -8.27 -9.09 8.39
CA GLY A 59 -9.20 -9.58 9.41
C GLY A 59 -10.35 -8.62 9.72
N GLY A 60 -10.08 -7.31 9.75
CA GLY A 60 -11.04 -6.29 10.18
C GLY A 60 -11.85 -5.69 9.03
N VAL A 61 -11.20 -5.37 7.91
CA VAL A 61 -11.88 -4.72 6.77
C VAL A 61 -12.88 -5.67 6.12
N GLY A 62 -12.59 -6.98 6.06
CA GLY A 62 -13.54 -7.98 5.57
C GLY A 62 -14.90 -7.94 6.29
N ALA A 63 -14.88 -7.80 7.62
CA ALA A 63 -16.12 -7.69 8.41
C ALA A 63 -16.85 -6.36 8.18
N VAL A 64 -16.10 -5.26 8.07
CA VAL A 64 -16.65 -3.91 7.79
C VAL A 64 -17.29 -3.85 6.40
N VAL A 65 -16.69 -4.49 5.41
CA VAL A 65 -17.20 -4.54 4.02
C VAL A 65 -18.51 -5.31 3.94
N VAL A 66 -18.63 -6.43 4.67
CA VAL A 66 -19.87 -7.22 4.73
C VAL A 66 -20.98 -6.45 5.44
N ALA A 67 -20.66 -5.70 6.50
CA ALA A 67 -21.64 -4.90 7.22
C ALA A 67 -22.08 -3.65 6.45
N TRP A 68 -21.15 -2.96 5.78
CA TRP A 68 -21.37 -1.68 5.11
C TRP A 68 -20.80 -1.69 3.68
N PRO A 69 -21.60 -2.10 2.67
CA PRO A 69 -21.15 -2.20 1.28
C PRO A 69 -20.74 -0.84 0.66
N GLY A 70 -21.21 0.28 1.21
CA GLY A 70 -20.81 1.63 0.78
C GLY A 70 -19.45 2.10 1.31
N ALA A 71 -18.85 1.38 2.27
CA ALA A 71 -17.59 1.79 2.89
C ALA A 71 -16.41 1.75 1.90
N LEU A 72 -16.36 0.75 1.02
CA LEU A 72 -15.31 0.63 -0.01
C LEU A 72 -15.37 1.79 -1.01
N THR A 73 -16.57 2.18 -1.42
CA THR A 73 -16.78 3.31 -2.34
C THR A 73 -16.34 4.61 -1.69
N ALA A 74 -16.71 4.85 -0.42
CA ALA A 74 -16.29 6.05 0.31
C ALA A 74 -14.76 6.12 0.47
N VAL A 75 -14.13 5.02 0.91
CA VAL A 75 -12.66 4.94 1.05
C VAL A 75 -11.96 5.15 -0.28
N GLY A 76 -12.49 4.59 -1.37
CA GLY A 76 -11.96 4.79 -2.73
C GLY A 76 -12.01 6.25 -3.17
N TRP A 77 -13.14 6.93 -2.97
CA TRP A 77 -13.27 8.36 -3.30
C TRP A 77 -12.34 9.24 -2.46
N ILE A 78 -12.23 8.97 -1.16
CA ILE A 78 -11.31 9.70 -0.26
C ILE A 78 -9.86 9.48 -0.70
N GLY A 79 -9.46 8.24 -0.96
CA GLY A 79 -8.11 7.91 -1.42
C GLY A 79 -7.78 8.56 -2.77
N GLY A 80 -8.71 8.52 -3.72
CA GLY A 80 -8.56 9.19 -5.02
C GLY A 80 -8.41 10.71 -4.89
N ALA A 81 -9.25 11.35 -4.06
CA ALA A 81 -9.14 12.77 -3.79
C ALA A 81 -7.81 13.16 -3.14
N PHE A 82 -7.33 12.35 -2.18
CA PHE A 82 -6.03 12.54 -1.56
C PHE A 82 -4.88 12.44 -2.57
N LEU A 83 -4.89 11.41 -3.43
CA LEU A 83 -3.86 11.25 -4.47
C LEU A 83 -3.86 12.39 -5.48
N LEU A 84 -5.04 12.85 -5.90
CA LEU A 84 -5.17 14.01 -6.80
C LEU A 84 -4.61 15.29 -6.16
N CYS A 85 -4.90 15.51 -4.87
CA CYS A 85 -4.37 16.66 -4.14
C CYS A 85 -2.85 16.58 -3.98
N TYR A 86 -2.33 15.40 -3.58
CA TYR A 86 -0.90 15.19 -3.43
C TYR A 86 -0.13 15.33 -4.75
N GLY A 87 -0.69 14.86 -5.87
CA GLY A 87 -0.07 15.03 -7.19
C GLY A 87 -0.15 16.45 -7.75
N ALA A 88 -1.04 17.30 -7.22
CA ALA A 88 -1.17 18.69 -7.61
C ALA A 88 -0.30 19.66 -6.77
N LEU A 89 0.13 19.22 -5.58
CA LEU A 89 1.06 19.91 -4.68
C LEU A 89 2.53 19.65 -5.06
#